data_AF-A0A926EH88-F1
#
_entry.id   AF-A0A926EH88-F1
#
_cell.length_a   1.000
_cell.length_b   1.000
_cell.length_c   1.000
_cell.angle_alpha   90.00
_cell.angle_beta   90.00
_cell.angle_gamma   90.00
#
_symmetry.space_group_name_H-M   'P 1'
#
loop_
_entity.id
_entity.type
_entity.pdbx_description
1 polymer ?
#
loop_
_entity_poly.entity_id
_entity_poly.type
_entity_poly.pdbx_seq_one_letter_code
_entity_poly.pdbx_strand_id
1 'polypeptide(L)' 'MKPMGFVLLVIGVMLIFAARRIVLSKVRLEEKDKNEMEMLASGGVIAVKVSGFIVAVMGFLFLMM' A
#
# COMPACT_ATOMS: atom_id res chain seq x y z
N MET A 1 -23.85 3.02 -5.81
CA MET A 1 -22.53 3.24 -5.17
C MET A 1 -21.80 1.93 -4.89
N LYS A 2 -22.53 0.86 -4.51
CA LYS A 2 -22.00 -0.50 -4.27
C LYS A 2 -20.88 -1.03 -5.20
N PRO A 3 -20.98 -0.98 -6.55
CA PRO A 3 -19.89 -1.46 -7.40
C PRO A 3 -18.61 -0.61 -7.28
N MET A 4 -18.72 0.71 -7.08
CA MET A 4 -17.56 1.56 -6.83
C MET A 4 -16.93 1.28 -5.45
N GLY A 5 -17.75 1.08 -4.42
CA GLY A 5 -17.27 0.69 -3.09
C GLY A 5 -16.52 -0.64 -3.11
N PHE A 6 -17.02 -1.62 -3.86
CA PHE A 6 -16.36 -2.91 -4.05
C PHE A 6 -14.99 -2.75 -4.73
N VAL A 7 -14.92 -1.97 -5.81
CA VAL A 7 -13.66 -1.70 -6.52
C VAL A 7 -12.65 -1.01 -5.60
N LEU A 8 -13.07 0.01 -4.85
CA LEU A 8 -12.21 0.71 -3.88
C LEU A 8 -11.71 -0.22 -2.79
N LEU A 9 -12.57 -1.08 -2.25
CA LEU A 9 -12.21 -2.07 -1.24
C LEU A 9 -11.12 -3.01 -1.77
N VAL A 10 -11.32 -3.56 -2.97
CA VAL A 10 -10.36 -4.48 -3.62
C VAL A 10 -9.02 -3.78 -3.87
N ILE A 11 -9.03 -2.54 -4.36
CA ILE A 11 -7.81 -1.77 -4.60
C ILE A 11 -7.08 -1.48 -3.28
N GLY A 12 -7.79 -1.03 -2.25
CA GLY A 12 -7.20 -0.76 -0.94
C GLY A 12 -6.54 -1.99 -0.33
N VAL A 13 -7.22 -3.14 -0.40
CA VAL A 13 -6.67 -4.43 0.04
C VAL A 13 -5.43 -4.81 -0.78
N MET A 14 -5.48 -4.69 -2.11
CA MET A 14 -4.33 -4.98 -2.97
C MET A 14 -3.12 -4.09 -2.63
N LEU A 15 -3.33 -2.81 -2.35
CA LEU A 15 -2.26 -1.89 -1.97
C LEU A 15 -1.57 -2.32 -0.66
N ILE A 16 -2.32 -2.78 0.34
CA ILE A 16 -1.75 -3.27 1.60
C ILE A 16 -0.84 -4.48 1.37
N PHE A 17 -1.28 -5.45 0.56
CA PHE A 17 -0.50 -6.66 0.26
C PHE A 17 0.68 -6.37 -0.67
N ALA A 18 0.50 -5.50 -1.67
CA ALA A 18 1.51 -5.17 -2.65
C ALA A 18 2.54 -4.14 -2.17
N ALA A 19 2.29 -3.44 -1.06
CA ALA A 19 3.14 -2.36 -0.54
C ALA A 19 4.63 -2.71 -0.50
N ARG A 20 4.98 -3.90 0.04
CA ARG A 20 6.36 -4.37 0.11
C ARG A 20 6.98 -4.53 -1.28
N ARG A 21 6.22 -5.08 -2.23
CA ARG A 21 6.69 -5.32 -3.61
C ARG A 21 6.84 -4.01 -4.38
N ILE A 22 5.92 -3.07 -4.21
CA ILE A 22 5.94 -1.75 -4.86
C ILE A 22 7.18 -0.97 -4.43
N VAL A 23 7.45 -0.91 -3.13
CA VAL A 23 8.56 -0.11 -2.59
C VAL A 23 9.90 -0.76 -2.92
N LEU A 24 10.05 -2.07 -2.72
CA LEU A 24 11.29 -2.78 -3.07
C LEU A 24 11.59 -2.77 -4.57
N SER A 25 10.57 -2.74 -5.43
CA SER A 25 10.79 -2.62 -6.88
C SER A 25 11.27 -1.24 -7.31
N LYS A 26 11.08 -0.20 -6.49
CA LYS A 26 11.47 1.18 -6.79
C LYS A 26 12.78 1.58 -6.11
N VAL A 27 13.11 0.95 -4.98
CA VAL A 27 14.40 1.12 -4.33
C VAL A 27 15.42 0.24 -5.06
N ARG A 28 16.21 0.82 -5.97
CA ARG A 28 17.42 0.18 -6.51
C ARG A 28 18.39 0.02 -5.34
N LEU A 29 18.44 -1.18 -4.77
CA LEU A 29 19.40 -1.54 -3.73
C LEU A 29 20.80 -1.56 -4.36
N GLU A 30 21.50 -0.43 -4.36
CA GLU A 30 22.95 -0.44 -4.48
C GLU A 30 23.50 -1.12 -3.23
N GLU A 31 24.24 -2.22 -3.41
CA GLU A 31 24.64 -3.15 -2.35
C GLU A 31 25.46 -2.54 -1.20
N LYS A 32 25.89 -1.28 -1.34
CA LYS A 32 26.79 -0.61 -0.42
C LYS A 32 26.14 -0.15 0.89
N ASP A 33 24.82 0.05 0.93
CA ASP A 33 24.07 0.54 2.11
C ASP A 33 22.74 -0.19 2.35
N LYS A 34 22.79 -1.53 2.38
CA LYS A 34 21.60 -2.39 2.58
C LYS A 34 20.77 -2.03 3.82
N ASN A 35 21.40 -1.72 4.96
CA ASN A 35 20.69 -1.46 6.22
C ASN A 35 19.95 -0.10 6.22
N GLU A 36 20.57 0.97 5.73
CA GLU A 36 19.90 2.28 5.67
C GLU A 36 18.81 2.30 4.59
N MET A 37 19.09 1.67 3.43
CA MET A 37 18.10 1.50 2.36
C MET A 37 16.90 0.65 2.81
N GLU A 38 17.10 -0.40 3.61
CA GLU A 38 16.00 -1.19 4.18
C GLU A 38 15.16 -0.37 5.16
N MET A 39 15.78 0.49 5.97
CA MET A 39 15.05 1.35 6.91
C MET A 39 14.19 2.38 6.15
N LEU A 40 14.74 3.01 5.10
CA LEU A 40 14.01 3.93 4.22
C LEU A 40 12.89 3.23 3.45
N ALA A 41 13.17 2.04 2.90
CA ALA A 41 12.17 1.21 2.25
C ALA A 41 11.06 0.79 3.22
N SER A 42 11.39 0.47 4.47
CA SER A 42 10.41 0.14 5.51
C SER A 42 9.44 1.30 5.77
N GLY A 43 9.95 2.54 5.85
CA GLY A 43 9.13 3.74 5.94
C GLY A 43 8.18 3.90 4.74
N GLY A 44 8.69 3.67 3.52
CA GLY A 44 7.87 3.66 2.31
C GLY A 44 6.78 2.58 2.33
N VAL A 45 7.10 1.37 2.80
CA VAL A 45 6.13 0.26 2.90
C VAL A 45 5.03 0.61 3.89
N ILE A 46 5.37 1.22 5.02
CA ILE A 46 4.39 1.66 6.02
C ILE A 46 3.47 2.72 5.42
N ALA A 47 4.01 3.73 4.74
CA ALA A 47 3.21 4.78 4.11
C ALA A 47 2.21 4.21 3.09
N VAL A 48 2.64 3.27 2.24
CA VAL A 48 1.76 2.62 1.24
C VAL A 48 0.71 1.72 1.91
N LYS A 49 1.04 1.05 3.01
CA LYS A 49 0.06 0.27 3.78
C LYS A 49 -1.00 1.17 4.42
N VAL A 50 -0.60 2.31 4.98
CA VAL A 50 -1.54 3.27 5.58
C VAL A 50 -2.46 3.85 4.52
N SER A 51 -1.94 4.24 3.35
CA SER A 51 -2.79 4.74 2.27
C SER A 51 -3.74 3.67 1.74
N GLY A 52 -3.27 2.43 1.54
CA GLY A 52 -4.13 1.30 1.17
C GLY A 52 -5.24 1.02 2.20
N PHE A 53 -4.93 1.15 3.49
CA PHE A 53 -5.91 1.00 4.56
C PHE A 53 -6.99 2.07 4.53
N ILE A 54 -6.62 3.34 4.33
CA ILE A 54 -7.58 4.44 4.20
C ILE A 54 -8.51 4.20 2.99
N VAL A 55 -7.94 3.80 1.84
CA VAL A 55 -8.72 3.48 0.63
C VAL A 55 -9.67 2.31 0.88
N ALA A 56 -9.23 1.27 1.58
CA ALA A 56 -10.08 0.13 1.93
C ALA A 56 -11.23 0.56 2.86
N VAL A 57 -10.97 1.37 3.88
CA VAL A 57 -12.00 1.91 4.78
C VAL A 57 -13.01 2.75 4.00
N MET A 58 -12.55 3.63 3.10
CA MET A 58 -13.47 4.39 2.25
C MET A 58 -14.31 3.47 1.35
N GLY A 59 -13.70 2.48 0.70
CA GLY A 59 -14.43 1.50 -0.12
C GLY A 59 -15.48 0.74 0.67
N PHE A 60 -15.16 0.38 1.92
CA PHE A 60 -16.11 -0.26 2.84
C PHE A 60 -17.29 0.65 3.20
N LEU A 61 -17.03 1.93 3.50
CA LEU A 61 -18.10 2.92 3.76
C LEU A 61 -19.02 3.09 2.54
N PHE A 62 -18.45 3.13 1.32
CA PHE A 62 -19.20 3.19 0.07
C PHE A 62 -20.00 1.92 -0.26
N LEU A 63 -19.68 0.78 0.36
CA LEU A 63 -20.48 -0.45 0.27
C LEU A 63 -21.70 -0.42 1.20
N MET A 64 -21.58 0.28 2.34
CA MET A 64 -22.64 0.43 3.33
C MET A 64 -23.66 1.52 2.96
N MET A 65 -23.28 2.51 2.14
CA MET A 65 -24.19 3.49 1.51
C MET A 65 -24.87 2.95 0.24
#